data_AF-V6JFS7-F1
#
_entry.id   AF-V6JFS7-F1
#
_cell.length_a   1.000
_cell.length_b   1.000
_cell.length_c   1.000
_cell.angle_alpha   90.00
_cell.angle_beta   90.00
_cell.angle_gamma   90.00
#
_symmetry.space_group_name_H-M   'P 1'
#
loop_
_entity.id
_entity.type
_entity.pdbx_description
1 polymer ?
#
loop_
_entity_poly.entity_id
_entity_poly.type
_entity_poly.pdbx_seq_one_letter_code
_entity_poly.pdbx_strand_id
1 'polypeptide(L)'
;MALSLFIRRPAVQDQATWTPPGTIVVQRYRNIVGPAEGAVVLVYTADSDRRSAYFAAACLGCTYRAASTDRLSRLTEKVAANLANAHAADCRAMNCGIPAAPDDTEAAQMVGSRLWGLRPHRTTSPHYVHLTDFHVDRVDLQRDDDFINQTMVQLTQSEPHFLTSQPNSSGTGTQFLVQPHPPRN
;
A
#
# COMPACT_ATOMS: atom_id res chain seq x y z
N MET A 1 19.83 -11.78 45.55
CA MET A 1 18.72 -11.57 44.59
C MET A 1 19.15 -10.48 43.61
N ALA A 2 19.38 -10.81 42.35
CA ALA A 2 19.58 -9.83 41.28
C ALA A 2 18.69 -10.27 40.11
N LEU A 3 17.57 -9.57 39.94
CA LEU A 3 16.69 -9.73 38.78
C LEU A 3 17.35 -9.01 37.61
N SER A 4 18.00 -9.77 36.72
CA SER A 4 18.47 -9.26 35.44
C SER A 4 17.27 -8.87 34.58
N LEU A 5 16.94 -7.58 34.56
CA LEU A 5 16.01 -6.96 33.62
C LEU A 5 16.71 -6.79 32.26
N PHE A 6 17.02 -7.89 31.57
CA PHE A 6 17.25 -7.81 30.13
C PHE A 6 15.88 -7.78 29.46
N ILE A 7 15.35 -6.57 29.26
CA ILE A 7 14.27 -6.35 28.31
C ILE A 7 14.82 -6.81 26.95
N ARG A 8 14.35 -7.97 26.49
CA ARG A 8 14.71 -8.52 25.19
C ARG A 8 14.30 -7.48 24.15
N ARG A 9 15.26 -6.77 23.56
CA ARG A 9 15.02 -5.90 22.41
C ARG A 9 14.29 -6.76 21.37
N PRO A 10 13.17 -6.30 20.78
CA PRO A 10 12.55 -7.02 19.67
C PRO A 10 13.65 -7.32 18.65
N ALA A 11 13.65 -8.54 18.10
CA ALA A 11 14.57 -8.87 17.02
C ALA A 11 14.41 -7.79 15.94
N VAL A 12 15.47 -7.03 15.66
CA VAL A 12 15.47 -6.07 14.56
C VAL A 12 15.22 -6.90 13.31
N GLN A 13 14.08 -6.69 12.66
CA GLN A 13 13.76 -7.41 11.43
C GLN A 13 14.82 -7.05 10.38
N ASP A 14 15.34 -8.07 9.69
CA ASP A 14 16.30 -7.85 8.61
C ASP A 14 15.54 -7.42 7.36
N GLN A 15 15.89 -6.26 6.82
CA GLN A 15 15.35 -5.70 5.59
C GLN A 15 15.49 -6.66 4.39
N ALA A 16 16.48 -7.55 4.42
CA ALA A 16 16.64 -8.60 3.41
C ALA A 16 15.45 -9.57 3.36
N THR A 17 14.85 -9.82 4.52
CA THR A 17 13.75 -10.78 4.69
C THR A 17 12.41 -10.13 5.01
N TRP A 18 12.41 -8.84 5.33
CA TRP A 18 11.20 -8.13 5.71
C TRP A 18 10.21 -8.07 4.56
N THR A 19 8.96 -8.36 4.90
CA THR A 19 7.80 -8.25 4.03
C THR A 19 6.74 -7.46 4.80
N PRO A 20 6.27 -6.32 4.27
CA PRO A 20 5.19 -5.58 4.90
C PRO A 20 3.94 -6.47 5.04
N PRO A 21 3.21 -6.39 6.17
CA PRO A 21 1.92 -7.05 6.31
C PRO A 21 0.98 -6.74 5.14
N GLY A 22 0.19 -7.73 4.72
CA GLY A 22 -0.70 -7.61 3.57
C GLY A 22 0.00 -7.59 2.21
N THR A 23 1.29 -7.94 2.14
CA THR A 23 2.03 -8.02 0.87
C THR A 23 2.82 -9.31 0.73
N ILE A 24 3.20 -9.61 -0.51
CA ILE A 24 4.16 -10.65 -0.89
C ILE A 24 5.26 -9.96 -1.69
N VAL A 25 6.46 -9.87 -1.11
CA VAL A 25 7.63 -9.32 -1.82
C VAL A 25 8.20 -10.40 -2.74
N VAL A 26 8.16 -10.15 -4.04
CA VAL A 26 8.62 -11.09 -5.07
C VAL A 26 10.08 -10.84 -5.47
N GLN A 27 10.53 -9.58 -5.46
CA GLN A 27 11.90 -9.23 -5.82
C GLN A 27 12.39 -8.05 -4.98
N ARG A 28 13.71 -7.94 -4.84
CA ARG A 28 14.39 -6.86 -4.12
C ARG A 28 15.58 -6.41 -4.96
N TYR A 29 15.63 -5.12 -5.25
CA TYR A 29 16.74 -4.48 -5.94
C TYR A 29 17.53 -3.63 -4.95
N ARG A 30 18.85 -3.69 -5.07
CA ARG A 30 19.78 -2.95 -4.20
C ARG A 30 20.80 -2.23 -5.05
N ASN A 31 21.29 -1.13 -4.53
CA ASN A 31 22.43 -0.41 -5.10
C ASN A 31 23.46 -0.15 -4.01
N ILE A 32 24.67 0.22 -4.42
CA ILE A 32 25.74 0.68 -3.53
C ILE A 32 25.88 2.19 -3.71
N VAL A 33 25.86 2.93 -2.61
CA VAL A 33 26.03 4.38 -2.59
C VAL A 33 27.36 4.71 -1.90
N GLY A 34 28.41 4.85 -2.71
CA GLY A 34 29.78 5.04 -2.20
C GLY A 34 30.28 3.77 -1.48
N PRO A 35 30.75 3.85 -0.22
CA PRO A 35 31.15 2.68 0.56
C PRO A 35 29.97 2.00 1.30
N ALA A 36 28.75 2.53 1.21
CA ALA A 36 27.60 2.08 1.99
C ALA A 36 26.52 1.39 1.14
N GLU A 37 25.66 0.62 1.80
CA GLU A 37 24.46 0.07 1.16
C GLU A 37 23.47 1.20 0.83
N GLY A 38 23.03 1.24 -0.43
CA GLY A 38 21.96 2.10 -0.89
C GLY A 38 20.58 1.58 -0.47
N ALA A 39 19.57 2.39 -0.73
CA ALA A 39 18.19 2.01 -0.46
C ALA A 39 17.76 0.73 -1.19
N VAL A 40 16.95 -0.08 -0.52
CA VAL A 40 16.33 -1.27 -1.11
C VAL A 40 15.04 -0.87 -1.81
N VAL A 41 14.87 -1.32 -3.05
CA VAL A 41 13.63 -1.17 -3.82
C VAL A 41 12.95 -2.51 -3.90
N LEU A 42 11.75 -2.61 -3.33
CA LEU A 42 10.93 -3.82 -3.33
C LEU A 42 10.09 -3.86 -4.60
N VAL A 43 9.91 -5.06 -5.15
CA VAL A 43 8.77 -5.40 -6.01
C VAL A 43 7.89 -6.35 -5.22
N TYR A 44 6.61 -6.01 -5.13
CA TYR A 44 5.67 -6.77 -4.35
C TYR A 44 4.32 -6.87 -5.06
N THR A 45 3.56 -7.87 -4.65
CA THR A 45 2.14 -7.98 -4.93
C THR A 45 1.39 -8.04 -3.60
N ALA A 46 0.08 -7.96 -3.65
CA ALA A 46 -0.80 -8.18 -2.51
C ALA A 46 -2.05 -8.86 -3.04
N ASP A 47 -2.81 -9.46 -2.13
CA ASP A 47 -4.08 -10.05 -2.48
C ASP A 47 -4.96 -9.03 -3.22
N SER A 48 -5.73 -9.58 -4.15
CA SER A 48 -6.57 -8.81 -5.03
C SER A 48 -7.92 -9.48 -5.16
N ASP A 49 -8.97 -8.67 -5.12
CA ASP A 49 -10.33 -9.05 -5.44
C ASP A 49 -10.54 -9.24 -6.96
N ARG A 50 -9.45 -9.34 -7.74
CA ARG A 50 -9.44 -9.50 -9.18
C ARG A 50 -8.75 -10.80 -9.60
N ARG A 51 -9.05 -11.26 -10.81
CA ARG A 51 -8.53 -12.53 -11.36
C ARG A 51 -7.03 -12.49 -11.70
N SER A 52 -6.43 -11.31 -11.76
CA SER A 52 -5.03 -11.13 -12.17
C SER A 52 -4.24 -10.48 -11.05
N ALA A 53 -3.05 -11.03 -10.77
CA ALA A 53 -2.11 -10.41 -9.86
C ALA A 53 -1.58 -9.10 -10.46
N TYR A 54 -1.53 -8.06 -9.63
CA TYR A 54 -0.93 -6.78 -9.96
C TYR A 54 0.27 -6.55 -9.06
N PHE A 55 1.25 -5.81 -9.57
CA PHE A 55 2.52 -5.60 -8.90
C PHE A 55 2.73 -4.11 -8.64
N ALA A 56 3.51 -3.82 -7.61
CA ALA A 56 3.95 -2.50 -7.28
C ALA A 56 5.44 -2.53 -6.89
N ALA A 57 6.06 -1.35 -6.97
CA ALA A 57 7.43 -1.11 -6.55
C ALA A 57 7.48 0.02 -5.52
N ALA A 58 8.32 -0.13 -4.50
CA ALA A 58 8.52 0.89 -3.47
C ALA A 58 9.98 0.92 -3.01
N CYS A 59 10.52 2.12 -2.84
CA CYS A 59 11.84 2.32 -2.26
C CYS A 59 11.73 2.52 -0.74
N LEU A 60 12.54 1.79 0.04
CA LEU A 60 12.55 1.91 1.51
C LEU A 60 13.39 3.09 2.02
N GLY A 61 14.16 3.73 1.15
CA GLY A 61 14.97 4.91 1.50
C GLY A 61 14.38 6.25 1.03
N CYS A 62 13.31 6.25 0.23
CA CYS A 62 12.68 7.47 -0.27
C CYS A 62 11.18 7.29 -0.57
N THR A 63 10.53 8.36 -1.03
CA THR A 63 9.09 8.40 -1.32
C THR A 63 8.69 7.75 -2.65
N TYR A 64 9.61 7.09 -3.35
CA TYR A 64 9.32 6.46 -4.64
C TYR A 64 8.33 5.31 -4.48
N ARG A 65 7.20 5.40 -5.19
CA ARG A 65 6.16 4.38 -5.28
C ARG A 65 5.70 4.26 -6.73
N ALA A 66 5.50 3.05 -7.21
CA ALA A 66 4.95 2.80 -8.55
C ALA A 66 4.02 1.59 -8.52
N ALA A 67 2.74 1.78 -8.86
CA ALA A 67 1.76 0.68 -8.97
C ALA A 67 0.95 0.72 -10.28
N SER A 68 1.26 1.67 -11.16
CA SER A 68 0.68 1.80 -12.49
C SER A 68 1.60 2.60 -13.41
N THR A 69 1.50 2.38 -14.73
CA THR A 69 2.23 3.18 -15.73
C THR A 69 1.48 4.46 -16.11
N ASP A 70 0.15 4.45 -15.96
CA ASP A 70 -0.78 5.57 -16.11
C ASP A 70 -1.94 5.41 -15.10
N ARG A 71 -3.02 6.21 -15.18
CA ARG A 71 -4.17 6.07 -14.25
C ARG A 71 -4.97 4.77 -14.43
N LEU A 72 -4.74 3.98 -15.47
CA LEU A 72 -5.62 2.87 -15.89
C LEU A 72 -4.92 1.51 -15.98
N SER A 73 -3.59 1.50 -16.18
CA SER A 73 -2.80 0.33 -16.49
C SER A 73 -1.95 -0.05 -15.28
N ARG A 74 -2.45 -1.04 -14.54
CA ARG A 74 -1.73 -1.67 -13.43
C ARG A 74 -0.47 -2.39 -13.93
N LEU A 75 0.55 -2.48 -13.08
CA LEU A 75 1.81 -3.10 -13.48
C LEU A 75 1.72 -4.63 -13.50
N THR A 76 2.31 -5.22 -14.52
CA THR A 76 2.74 -6.62 -14.50
C THR A 76 4.04 -6.75 -13.71
N GLU A 77 4.39 -7.96 -13.28
CA GLU A 77 5.64 -8.23 -12.56
C GLU A 77 6.85 -7.68 -13.31
N LYS A 78 6.95 -8.00 -14.62
CA LYS A 78 8.06 -7.56 -15.47
C LYS A 78 8.20 -6.03 -15.53
N VAL A 79 7.09 -5.31 -15.61
CA VAL A 79 7.13 -3.84 -15.66
C VAL A 79 7.53 -3.27 -14.30
N ALA A 80 6.98 -3.80 -13.20
CA ALA A 80 7.35 -3.39 -11.85
C ALA A 80 8.84 -3.66 -11.56
N ALA A 81 9.35 -4.82 -11.98
CA ALA A 81 10.75 -5.19 -11.92
C ALA A 81 11.66 -4.22 -12.67
N ASN A 82 11.31 -3.87 -13.90
CA ASN A 82 12.07 -2.90 -14.69
C ASN A 82 12.11 -1.51 -14.03
N LEU A 83 10.97 -1.05 -13.52
CA LEU A 83 10.88 0.23 -12.81
C LEU A 83 11.69 0.22 -11.51
N ALA A 84 11.60 -0.86 -10.73
CA ALA A 84 12.35 -1.02 -9.49
C ALA A 84 13.87 -1.06 -9.73
N ASN A 85 14.31 -1.82 -10.74
CA ASN A 85 15.71 -1.91 -11.10
C ASN A 85 16.27 -0.56 -11.59
N ALA A 86 15.53 0.12 -12.47
CA ALA A 86 15.90 1.45 -12.95
C ALA A 86 15.99 2.45 -11.79
N HIS A 87 14.99 2.46 -10.90
CA HIS A 87 15.02 3.33 -9.74
C HIS A 87 16.20 3.00 -8.81
N ALA A 88 16.46 1.72 -8.52
CA ALA A 88 17.56 1.31 -7.66
C ALA A 88 18.92 1.78 -8.22
N ALA A 89 19.14 1.66 -9.53
CA ALA A 89 20.39 2.08 -10.19
C ALA A 89 20.70 3.57 -10.02
N ASP A 90 19.67 4.42 -10.04
CA ASP A 90 19.82 5.88 -9.98
C ASP A 90 19.64 6.46 -8.57
N CYS A 91 18.97 5.73 -7.67
CA CYS A 91 18.63 6.21 -6.34
C CYS A 91 19.89 6.42 -5.49
N ARG A 92 20.00 7.62 -4.91
CA ARG A 92 21.08 8.01 -3.99
C ARG A 92 20.66 8.00 -2.52
N ALA A 93 19.44 7.53 -2.23
CA ALA A 93 19.00 7.37 -0.86
C ALA A 93 19.82 6.28 -0.17
N MET A 94 20.17 6.54 1.09
CA MET A 94 20.86 5.58 1.93
C MET A 94 19.89 4.51 2.42
N ASN A 95 20.42 3.36 2.84
CA ASN A 95 19.61 2.37 3.52
C ASN A 95 19.15 2.88 4.90
N CYS A 96 17.87 3.24 5.03
CA CYS A 96 17.26 3.66 6.30
C CYS A 96 16.68 2.49 7.13
N GLY A 97 16.80 1.25 6.65
CA GLY A 97 16.20 0.08 7.27
C GLY A 97 14.72 -0.09 6.92
N ILE A 98 13.96 -0.68 7.85
CA ILE A 98 12.52 -0.94 7.70
C ILE A 98 11.75 0.30 8.18
N PRO A 99 10.78 0.81 7.40
CA PRO A 99 9.93 1.91 7.84
C PRO A 99 9.18 1.57 9.14
N ALA A 100 9.06 2.55 10.03
CA ALA A 100 8.24 2.39 11.23
C ALA A 100 6.79 2.05 10.83
N ALA A 101 6.21 1.05 11.49
CA ALA A 101 4.81 0.70 11.26
C ALA A 101 3.92 1.82 11.81
N PRO A 102 2.97 2.33 11.00
CA PRO A 102 2.01 3.31 11.49
C PRO A 102 1.15 2.69 12.59
N ASP A 103 0.65 3.51 13.50
CA ASP A 103 -0.42 3.07 14.40
C ASP A 103 -1.76 2.91 13.63
N ASP A 104 -2.78 2.35 14.28
CA ASP A 104 -4.07 2.09 13.61
C ASP A 104 -4.80 3.37 13.18
N THR A 105 -4.56 4.49 13.87
CA THR A 105 -5.15 5.79 13.51
C THR A 105 -4.50 6.33 12.25
N GLU A 106 -3.17 6.32 12.20
CA GLU A 106 -2.39 6.72 11.04
C GLU A 106 -2.71 5.82 9.82
N ALA A 107 -2.76 4.50 10.01
CA ALA A 107 -3.11 3.56 8.96
C ALA A 107 -4.55 3.79 8.43
N ALA A 108 -5.52 4.06 9.30
CA ALA A 108 -6.88 4.39 8.88
C ALA A 108 -6.93 5.71 8.09
N GLN A 109 -6.14 6.72 8.47
CA GLN A 109 -6.03 7.98 7.72
C GLN A 109 -5.42 7.77 6.34
N MET A 110 -4.44 6.87 6.20
CA MET A 110 -3.87 6.51 4.90
C MET A 110 -4.93 5.86 3.99
N VAL A 111 -5.73 4.93 4.51
CA VAL A 111 -6.86 4.32 3.78
C VAL A 111 -7.86 5.40 3.34
N GLY A 112 -8.28 6.29 4.26
CA GLY A 112 -9.19 7.38 3.94
C GLY A 112 -8.64 8.34 2.88
N SER A 113 -7.36 8.70 2.97
CA SER A 113 -6.67 9.57 2.01
C SER A 113 -6.61 8.94 0.61
N ARG A 114 -6.33 7.63 0.55
CA ARG A 114 -6.37 6.87 -0.72
C ARG A 114 -7.76 6.92 -1.32
N LEU A 115 -8.80 6.60 -0.54
CA LEU A 115 -10.20 6.63 -0.99
C LEU A 115 -10.63 8.03 -1.45
N TRP A 116 -10.18 9.07 -0.76
CA TRP A 116 -10.44 10.45 -1.16
C TRP A 116 -9.80 10.78 -2.51
N GLY A 117 -8.58 10.29 -2.75
CA GLY A 117 -7.90 10.43 -4.04
C GLY A 117 -8.59 9.69 -5.20
N LEU A 118 -9.41 8.66 -4.90
CA LEU A 118 -10.22 7.96 -5.89
C LEU A 118 -11.52 8.69 -6.23
N ARG A 119 -11.82 9.79 -5.54
CA ARG A 119 -13.11 10.47 -5.66
C ARG A 119 -13.29 11.05 -7.07
N PRO A 120 -14.36 10.68 -7.79
CA PRO A 120 -14.60 11.20 -9.13
C PRO A 120 -14.87 12.72 -9.12
N HIS A 121 -14.11 13.48 -9.91
CA HIS A 121 -14.25 14.94 -10.01
C HIS A 121 -15.12 15.42 -11.18
N ARG A 122 -15.21 14.64 -12.26
CA ARG A 122 -15.86 15.05 -13.53
C ARG A 122 -17.06 14.19 -13.91
N THR A 123 -17.29 13.11 -13.18
CA THR A 123 -18.35 12.15 -13.46
C THR A 123 -19.25 12.03 -12.25
N THR A 124 -20.53 11.75 -12.50
CA THR A 124 -21.51 11.45 -11.46
C THR A 124 -21.50 9.98 -11.06
N SER A 125 -20.80 9.12 -11.81
CA SER A 125 -20.67 7.70 -11.47
C SER A 125 -19.72 7.51 -10.29
N PRO A 126 -20.12 6.74 -9.25
CA PRO A 126 -19.23 6.35 -8.16
C PRO A 126 -18.05 5.50 -8.63
N HIS A 127 -16.95 5.51 -7.87
CA HIS A 127 -15.81 4.62 -8.08
C HIS A 127 -15.97 3.35 -7.25
N TYR A 128 -15.92 2.19 -7.89
CA TYR A 128 -15.86 0.91 -7.20
C TYR A 128 -14.48 0.70 -6.59
N VAL A 129 -14.44 0.58 -5.26
CA VAL A 129 -13.19 0.37 -4.54
C VAL A 129 -12.76 -1.08 -4.69
N HIS A 130 -11.50 -1.27 -5.06
CA HIS A 130 -10.83 -2.56 -5.12
C HIS A 130 -9.66 -2.59 -4.15
N LEU A 131 -9.29 -3.77 -3.64
CA LEU A 131 -8.10 -3.90 -2.78
C LEU A 131 -6.81 -3.50 -3.51
N THR A 132 -6.83 -3.65 -4.85
CA THR A 132 -5.76 -3.18 -5.74
C THR A 132 -5.57 -1.66 -5.73
N ASP A 133 -6.57 -0.87 -5.33
CA ASP A 133 -6.43 0.59 -5.20
C ASP A 133 -5.42 0.98 -4.12
N PHE A 134 -5.20 0.11 -3.13
CA PHE A 134 -4.27 0.32 -2.02
C PHE A 134 -2.87 -0.24 -2.30
N HIS A 135 -2.66 -0.95 -3.42
CA HIS A 135 -1.37 -1.60 -3.72
C HIS A 135 -0.19 -0.66 -3.60
N VAL A 136 -0.31 0.59 -4.05
CA VAL A 136 0.77 1.58 -4.00
C VAL A 136 1.15 1.99 -2.57
N ASP A 137 0.24 1.86 -1.61
CA ASP A 137 0.43 2.29 -0.21
C ASP A 137 0.81 1.14 0.71
N ARG A 138 0.73 -0.12 0.27
CA ARG A 138 0.82 -1.28 1.18
C ARG A 138 2.12 -1.33 1.99
N VAL A 139 3.22 -0.87 1.41
CA VAL A 139 4.51 -0.80 2.10
C VAL A 139 4.48 0.18 3.27
N ASP A 140 3.78 1.29 3.13
CA ASP A 140 3.66 2.31 4.16
C ASP A 140 2.52 1.97 5.14
N LEU A 141 1.43 1.40 4.63
CA LEU A 141 0.26 1.03 5.41
C LEU A 141 0.58 -0.09 6.41
N GLN A 142 1.38 -1.08 6.00
CA GLN A 142 1.76 -2.23 6.83
C GLN A 142 0.56 -2.88 7.54
N ARG A 143 -0.54 -3.08 6.81
CA ARG A 143 -1.76 -3.76 7.27
C ARG A 143 -2.30 -4.71 6.22
N ASP A 144 -2.98 -5.75 6.70
CA ASP A 144 -3.66 -6.73 5.87
C ASP A 144 -4.98 -6.20 5.29
N ASP A 145 -5.64 -7.07 4.51
CA ASP A 145 -6.87 -6.75 3.81
C ASP A 145 -8.05 -6.58 4.78
N ASP A 146 -8.04 -7.33 5.89
CA ASP A 146 -9.08 -7.28 6.91
C ASP A 146 -9.11 -5.90 7.58
N PHE A 147 -7.95 -5.32 7.88
CA PHE A 147 -7.86 -3.96 8.37
C PHE A 147 -8.49 -2.95 7.39
N ILE A 148 -8.10 -3.01 6.11
CA ILE A 148 -8.62 -2.09 5.08
C ILE A 148 -10.14 -2.22 4.96
N ASN A 149 -10.65 -3.46 4.92
CA ASN A 149 -12.08 -3.73 4.87
C ASN A 149 -12.81 -3.18 6.11
N GLN A 150 -12.27 -3.38 7.30
CA GLN A 150 -12.86 -2.87 8.53
C GLN A 150 -12.88 -1.34 8.55
N THR A 151 -11.80 -0.67 8.12
CA THR A 151 -11.77 0.79 7.98
C THR A 151 -12.84 1.27 7.00
N MET A 152 -13.01 0.60 5.85
CA MET A 152 -14.06 0.94 4.90
C MET A 152 -15.46 0.76 5.50
N VAL A 153 -15.72 -0.31 6.24
CA VAL A 153 -17.00 -0.50 6.95
C VAL A 153 -17.26 0.66 7.92
N GLN A 154 -16.28 1.04 8.73
CA GLN A 154 -16.41 2.17 9.65
C GLN A 154 -16.71 3.47 8.90
N LEU A 155 -16.01 3.74 7.80
CA LEU A 155 -16.24 4.91 6.95
C LEU A 155 -17.65 4.94 6.35
N THR A 156 -18.23 3.80 5.97
CA THR A 156 -19.62 3.77 5.47
C THR A 156 -20.64 4.16 6.54
N GLN A 157 -20.32 3.98 7.82
CA GLN A 157 -21.17 4.35 8.94
C GLN A 157 -20.98 5.83 9.33
N SER A 158 -19.73 6.30 9.37
CA SER A 158 -19.41 7.67 9.78
C SER A 158 -19.59 8.70 8.67
N GLU A 159 -19.34 8.32 7.41
CA GLU A 159 -19.31 9.23 6.25
C GLU A 159 -20.07 8.66 5.03
N PRO A 160 -21.38 8.38 5.15
CA PRO A 160 -22.17 7.74 4.07
C PRO A 160 -22.28 8.57 2.79
N HIS A 161 -22.03 9.89 2.87
CA HIS A 161 -22.01 10.79 1.72
C HIS A 161 -20.70 10.68 0.90
N PHE A 162 -19.67 10.06 1.47
CA PHE A 162 -18.35 9.87 0.87
C PHE A 162 -18.16 8.40 0.42
N LEU A 163 -18.47 7.44 1.28
CA LEU A 163 -18.33 6.02 0.99
C LEU A 163 -19.64 5.30 1.30
N THR A 164 -20.13 4.50 0.35
CA THR A 164 -21.29 3.63 0.57
C THR A 164 -20.90 2.17 0.40
N SER A 165 -21.70 1.28 0.98
CA SER A 165 -21.60 -0.16 0.78
C SER A 165 -22.88 -0.71 0.17
N GLN A 166 -22.74 -1.74 -0.65
CA GLN A 166 -23.85 -2.54 -1.18
C GLN A 166 -23.47 -4.01 -1.22
N PRO A 167 -24.43 -4.94 -1.18
CA PRO A 167 -24.15 -6.35 -1.47
C PRO A 167 -23.52 -6.49 -2.85
N ASN A 168 -22.51 -7.35 -2.98
CA ASN A 168 -21.98 -7.70 -4.28
C ASN A 168 -23.05 -8.46 -5.10
N SER A 169 -22.87 -8.51 -6.42
CA SER A 169 -23.84 -9.14 -7.33
C SER A 169 -24.02 -10.65 -7.12
N SER A 170 -23.10 -11.32 -6.42
CA SER A 170 -23.22 -12.72 -6.01
C SER A 170 -23.88 -12.93 -4.65
N GLY A 171 -24.26 -11.85 -3.94
CA GLY A 171 -24.90 -11.89 -2.62
C GLY A 171 -24.00 -12.38 -1.47
N THR A 172 -22.70 -12.57 -1.70
CA THR A 172 -21.75 -13.23 -0.78
C THR A 172 -20.61 -12.31 -0.32
N GLY A 173 -20.75 -11.00 -0.49
CA GLY A 173 -19.76 -10.04 -0.03
C GLY A 173 -20.26 -8.60 -0.11
N THR A 174 -19.44 -7.68 0.38
CA THR A 174 -19.72 -6.25 0.38
C THR A 174 -18.88 -5.56 -0.68
N GLN A 175 -19.52 -4.71 -1.48
CA GLN A 175 -18.86 -3.83 -2.42
C GLN A 175 -18.91 -2.39 -1.89
N PHE A 176 -17.78 -1.69 -1.95
CA PHE A 176 -17.67 -0.30 -1.51
C PHE A 176 -17.61 0.65 -2.71
N LEU A 177 -18.27 1.80 -2.58
CA LEU A 177 -18.33 2.81 -3.62
C LEU A 177 -17.98 4.19 -3.07
N VAL A 178 -16.90 4.78 -3.59
CA VAL A 178 -16.57 6.19 -3.34
C VAL A 178 -17.51 7.06 -4.16
N GLN A 179 -18.27 7.90 -3.48
CA GLN A 179 -19.25 8.81 -4.08
C GLN A 179 -18.55 9.99 -4.75
N PRO A 180 -19.05 10.47 -5.91
CA PRO A 180 -18.46 11.62 -6.60
C PRO A 180 -18.44 12.88 -5.72
N HIS A 181 -17.62 13.86 -6.11
CA HIS A 181 -17.75 15.19 -5.52
C HIS A 181 -19.14 15.77 -5.80
N PRO A 182 -19.72 16.52 -4.85
CA PRO A 182 -20.95 17.25 -5.12
C PRO A 182 -20.71 18.22 -6.29
N PRO A 183 -21.74 18.51 -7.11
CA PRO A 183 -21.65 19.55 -8.12
C PRO A 183 -21.16 20.86 -7.48
N ARG A 184 -20.24 21.55 -8.15
CA ARG A 184 -19.91 22.94 -7.76
C ARG A 184 -21.10 23.81 -8.16
N ASN A 185 -21.76 24.40 -7.18
CA ASN A 185 -22.78 25.43 -7.39
C ASN A 185 -22.16 26.72 -7.94
#